data_AF-X0Z127-F1
#
_entry.id   AF-X0Z127-F1
#
_cell.length_a   1.000
_cell.length_b   1.000
_cell.length_c   1.000
_cell.angle_alpha   90.00
_cell.angle_beta   90.00
_cell.angle_gamma   90.00
#
_symmetry.space_group_name_H-M   'P 1'
#
loop_
_entity.id
_entity.type
_entity.pdbx_description
1 polymer ?
#
loop_
_entity_poly.entity_id
_entity_poly.type
_entity_poly.pdbx_seq_one_letter_code
_entity_poly.pdbx_strand_id
1 'polypeptide(L)'
;MPILIPADITKEQVEQLVRTIDENTLLDTIVVASVDFSHYLPPRAADFHDIKSIRVLLNFEEENFKNIEVDCWQALYAARLFAKLRQKETPHIIAHKNSVDFLNLELEETTSYFSVVFGKKKSKENISGSTAEVFNERVKTVLLVGDIMLDRG
;
A
#
# COMPACT_ATOMS: atom_id res chain seq x y z
N MET A 1 -12.09 10.38 -6.52
CA MET A 1 -13.11 10.56 -5.46
C MET A 1 -12.42 10.30 -4.13
N PRO A 2 -12.33 11.30 -3.24
CA PRO A 2 -11.78 11.09 -1.90
C PRO A 2 -12.81 10.36 -1.03
N ILE A 3 -12.34 9.42 -0.21
CA ILE A 3 -13.15 8.70 0.79
C ILE A 3 -12.37 8.76 2.11
N LEU A 4 -13.01 9.28 3.14
CA LEU A 4 -12.47 9.23 4.50
C LEU A 4 -12.97 7.95 5.18
N ILE A 5 -12.06 7.18 5.76
CA ILE A 5 -12.39 5.95 6.49
C ILE A 5 -12.31 6.25 7.99
N PRO A 6 -13.41 6.13 8.75
CA PRO A 6 -13.39 6.31 10.20
C PRO A 6 -12.47 5.30 10.90
N ALA A 7 -11.81 5.70 11.99
CA ALA A 7 -10.91 4.82 12.72
C ALA A 7 -11.64 3.67 13.45
N ASP A 8 -12.90 3.86 13.81
CA ASP A 8 -13.74 2.91 14.55
C ASP A 8 -14.60 2.01 13.63
N ILE A 9 -14.47 2.15 12.31
CA ILE A 9 -15.19 1.31 11.34
C ILE A 9 -14.83 -0.17 11.54
N THR A 10 -15.84 -1.04 11.46
CA THR A 10 -15.61 -2.49 11.55
C THR A 10 -15.05 -3.05 10.25
N LYS A 11 -14.43 -4.24 10.30
CA LYS A 11 -13.91 -4.92 9.11
C LYS A 11 -15.03 -5.18 8.11
N GLU A 12 -16.19 -5.61 8.60
CA GLU A 12 -17.38 -5.92 7.81
C GLU A 12 -17.92 -4.68 7.09
N GLN A 13 -17.89 -3.52 7.74
CA GLN A 13 -18.27 -2.24 7.12
C GLN A 13 -17.27 -1.84 6.02
N VAL A 14 -15.97 -2.05 6.24
CA VAL A 14 -14.95 -1.84 5.19
C VAL A 14 -15.17 -2.78 4.01
N GLU A 15 -15.47 -4.06 4.27
CA GLU A 15 -15.80 -5.03 3.23
C GLU A 15 -17.02 -4.59 2.41
N GLN A 16 -18.09 -4.15 3.08
CA GLN A 16 -19.29 -3.66 2.41
C GLN A 16 -19.01 -2.41 1.56
N LEU A 17 -18.21 -1.47 2.07
CA LEU A 17 -17.78 -0.29 1.33
C LEU A 17 -17.03 -0.71 0.05
N VAL A 18 -16.06 -1.61 0.16
CA VAL A 18 -15.22 -2.04 -0.97
C VAL A 18 -16.04 -2.80 -2.01
N ARG A 19 -16.97 -3.67 -1.60
CA ARG A 19 -17.89 -4.36 -2.52
C ARG A 19 -18.77 -3.37 -3.26
N THR A 20 -19.31 -2.37 -2.55
CA THR A 20 -20.11 -1.31 -3.17
C THR A 20 -19.29 -0.55 -4.22
N ILE A 21 -18.03 -0.23 -3.93
CA ILE A 21 -17.13 0.42 -4.90
C ILE A 21 -16.87 -0.51 -6.10
N ASP A 22 -16.59 -1.80 -5.88
CA ASP A 22 -16.33 -2.77 -6.95
C ASP A 22 -17.52 -2.92 -7.91
N GLU A 23 -18.74 -2.99 -7.37
CA GLU A 23 -19.98 -3.15 -8.13
C GLU A 23 -20.36 -1.89 -8.93
N ASN A 24 -19.96 -0.71 -8.46
CA ASN A 24 -20.36 0.58 -9.04
C ASN A 24 -19.22 1.28 -9.83
N THR A 25 -18.10 0.60 -10.08
CA THR A 25 -16.95 1.19 -10.80
C THR A 25 -16.53 0.36 -12.00
N LEU A 26 -15.87 1.03 -12.96
CA LEU A 26 -15.32 0.42 -14.17
C LEU A 26 -14.01 -0.33 -13.88
N LEU A 27 -13.62 -1.23 -14.79
CA LEU A 27 -12.42 -2.09 -14.65
C LEU A 27 -11.07 -1.33 -14.62
N ASP A 28 -11.06 -0.11 -15.16
CA ASP A 28 -9.91 0.79 -15.20
C ASP A 28 -9.81 1.72 -13.98
N THR A 29 -10.72 1.57 -13.01
CA THR A 29 -10.67 2.26 -11.72
C THR A 29 -9.43 1.83 -10.92
N ILE A 30 -8.79 2.82 -10.29
CA ILE A 30 -7.65 2.65 -9.40
C ILE A 30 -8.08 3.08 -7.99
N VAL A 31 -7.75 2.27 -6.99
CA VAL A 31 -7.87 2.62 -5.58
C VAL A 31 -6.46 2.93 -5.07
N VAL A 32 -6.33 4.08 -4.41
CA VAL A 32 -5.10 4.52 -3.76
C VAL A 32 -5.38 4.60 -2.27
N ALA A 33 -4.63 3.85 -1.48
CA ALA A 33 -4.59 4.00 -0.03
C ALA A 33 -3.39 4.88 0.33
N SER A 34 -3.64 5.97 1.04
CA SER A 34 -2.62 6.87 1.58
C SER A 34 -2.47 6.54 3.06
N VAL A 35 -1.38 5.87 3.43
CA VAL A 35 -1.16 5.34 4.78
C VAL A 35 0.33 5.38 5.10
N ASP A 36 0.70 6.01 6.21
CA ASP A 36 2.05 5.93 6.75
C ASP A 36 2.22 4.61 7.53
N PHE A 37 3.43 4.07 7.47
CA PHE A 37 3.79 2.84 8.19
C PHE A 37 4.28 3.20 9.60
N SER A 38 5.15 2.38 10.20
CA SER A 38 5.68 2.61 11.55
C SER A 38 6.09 4.07 11.78
N HIS A 39 5.63 4.65 12.88
CA HIS A 39 5.87 6.05 13.25
C HIS A 39 6.22 6.16 14.74
N TYR A 40 6.97 7.20 15.13
CA TYR A 40 7.47 7.45 16.50
C TYR A 40 8.31 6.31 17.10
N LEU A 41 8.98 5.54 16.23
CA LEU A 41 9.89 4.47 16.63
C LEU A 41 11.31 4.76 16.16
N PRO A 42 12.33 4.32 16.91
CA PRO A 42 13.70 4.27 16.41
C PRO A 42 13.77 3.43 15.11
N PRO A 43 14.68 3.75 14.17
CA PRO A 43 14.68 3.14 12.84
C PRO A 43 14.63 1.62 12.85
N ARG A 44 15.43 0.97 13.71
CA ARG A 44 15.47 -0.51 13.81
C ARG A 44 14.16 -1.11 14.31
N ALA A 45 13.45 -0.41 15.20
CA ALA A 45 12.14 -0.85 15.68
C ALA A 45 11.10 -0.66 14.58
N ALA A 46 11.12 0.49 13.89
CA ALA A 46 10.26 0.73 12.72
C ALA A 46 10.44 -0.37 11.66
N ASP A 47 11.69 -0.70 11.28
CA ASP A 47 11.99 -1.78 10.32
C ASP A 47 11.41 -3.13 10.76
N PHE A 48 11.52 -3.47 12.05
CA PHE A 48 11.00 -4.72 12.58
C PHE A 48 9.47 -4.81 12.48
N HIS A 49 8.77 -3.72 12.82
CA HIS A 49 7.31 -3.64 12.70
C HIS A 49 6.87 -3.64 11.23
N ASP A 50 7.59 -2.94 10.36
CA ASP A 50 7.34 -2.89 8.92
C ASP A 50 7.42 -4.27 8.26
N ILE A 51 8.36 -5.13 8.67
CA ILE A 51 8.43 -6.51 8.17
C ILE A 51 7.09 -7.25 8.36
N LYS A 52 6.43 -7.06 9.51
CA LYS A 52 5.12 -7.65 9.78
C LYS A 52 4.04 -6.98 8.92
N SER A 53 3.98 -5.64 8.93
CA SER A 53 2.98 -4.86 8.18
C SER A 53 3.02 -5.17 6.68
N ILE A 54 4.23 -5.19 6.09
CA ILE A 54 4.46 -5.52 4.68
C ILE A 54 4.05 -6.96 4.38
N ARG A 55 4.43 -7.94 5.22
CA ARG A 55 4.03 -9.35 5.01
C ARG A 55 2.51 -9.50 4.99
N VAL A 56 1.82 -8.95 6.00
CA VAL A 56 0.36 -9.00 6.11
C VAL A 56 -0.30 -8.39 4.88
N LEU A 57 0.21 -7.23 4.44
CA LEU A 57 -0.26 -6.56 3.23
C LEU A 57 -0.03 -7.40 1.98
N LEU A 58 1.19 -7.90 1.74
CA LEU A 58 1.53 -8.64 0.52
C LEU A 58 0.77 -9.97 0.42
N ASN A 59 0.72 -10.73 1.52
CA ASN A 59 0.08 -12.04 1.58
C ASN A 59 -1.45 -11.99 1.76
N PHE A 60 -2.00 -10.80 2.00
CA PHE A 60 -3.41 -10.59 2.36
C PHE A 60 -3.85 -11.47 3.54
N GLU A 61 -3.10 -11.39 4.63
CA GLU A 61 -3.42 -12.09 5.88
C GLU A 61 -4.58 -11.36 6.59
N GLU A 62 -5.80 -11.55 6.11
CA GLU A 62 -6.99 -10.75 6.46
C GLU A 62 -7.22 -10.56 7.97
N GLU A 63 -6.96 -11.60 8.76
CA GLU A 63 -7.15 -11.58 10.23
C GLU A 63 -6.08 -10.77 10.96
N ASN A 64 -4.95 -10.50 10.32
CA ASN A 64 -3.81 -9.82 10.92
C ASN A 64 -3.80 -8.31 10.68
N PHE A 65 -4.65 -7.77 9.79
CA PHE A 65 -4.65 -6.34 9.47
C PHE A 65 -4.93 -5.44 10.69
N LYS A 66 -5.76 -5.87 11.64
CA LYS A 66 -5.98 -5.07 12.86
C LYS A 66 -4.76 -4.99 13.79
N ASN A 67 -3.75 -5.83 13.55
CA ASN A 67 -2.61 -6.06 14.44
C ASN A 67 -1.28 -5.66 13.79
N ILE A 68 -1.28 -4.76 12.80
CA ILE A 68 -0.06 -4.22 12.17
C ILE A 68 0.15 -2.76 12.58
N GLU A 69 1.41 -2.31 12.50
CA GLU A 69 1.82 -0.96 12.87
C GLU A 69 1.74 -0.05 11.65
N VAL A 70 0.61 0.64 11.49
CA VAL A 70 0.31 1.59 10.41
C VAL A 70 -0.76 2.58 10.89
N ASP A 71 -0.85 3.75 10.27
CA ASP A 71 -1.84 4.78 10.65
C ASP A 71 -3.29 4.34 10.43
N CYS A 72 -3.53 3.60 9.34
CA CYS A 72 -4.87 3.18 8.95
C CYS A 72 -4.84 1.79 8.28
N TRP A 73 -5.00 0.75 9.10
CA TRP A 73 -5.09 -0.62 8.58
C TRP A 73 -6.33 -0.82 7.70
N GLN A 74 -7.39 -0.06 7.94
CA GLN A 74 -8.66 -0.13 7.24
C GLN A 74 -8.50 0.25 5.76
N ALA A 75 -7.73 1.32 5.48
CA ALA A 75 -7.44 1.75 4.12
C ALA A 75 -6.55 0.73 3.38
N LEU A 76 -5.55 0.16 4.04
CA LEU A 76 -4.73 -0.92 3.47
C LEU A 76 -5.56 -2.17 3.17
N TYR A 77 -6.41 -2.58 4.11
CA TYR A 77 -7.33 -3.71 3.92
C TYR A 77 -8.28 -3.44 2.74
N ALA A 78 -8.86 -2.23 2.67
CA ALA A 78 -9.77 -1.84 1.59
C ALA A 78 -9.11 -1.93 0.20
N ALA A 79 -7.90 -1.37 0.05
CA ALA A 79 -7.17 -1.43 -1.20
C ALA A 79 -6.81 -2.86 -1.61
N ARG A 80 -6.41 -3.71 -0.65
CA ARG A 80 -6.11 -5.12 -0.94
C ARG A 80 -7.33 -5.95 -1.26
N LEU A 81 -8.44 -5.74 -0.56
CA LEU A 81 -9.69 -6.42 -0.84
C LEU A 81 -10.19 -6.03 -2.25
N PHE A 82 -10.11 -4.76 -2.61
CA PHE A 82 -10.44 -4.31 -3.96
C PHE A 82 -9.58 -4.99 -5.02
N ALA A 83 -8.27 -5.09 -4.79
CA ALA A 83 -7.36 -5.80 -5.68
C ALA A 83 -7.71 -7.30 -5.82
N LYS A 84 -8.11 -7.96 -4.72
CA LYS A 84 -8.58 -9.36 -4.71
C LYS A 84 -9.87 -9.54 -5.49
N LEU A 85 -10.89 -8.69 -5.27
CA LEU A 85 -12.15 -8.73 -6.02
C LEU A 85 -11.93 -8.57 -7.53
N ARG A 86 -10.96 -7.73 -7.92
CA ARG A 86 -10.58 -7.50 -9.32
C ARG A 86 -9.58 -8.51 -9.89
N GLN A 87 -9.16 -9.53 -9.12
CA GLN A 87 -8.15 -10.52 -9.50
C GLN A 87 -6.80 -9.88 -9.93
N LYS A 88 -6.42 -8.78 -9.27
CA LYS A 88 -5.20 -8.00 -9.52
C LYS A 88 -4.26 -8.08 -8.32
N GLU A 89 -3.94 -9.27 -7.85
CA GLU A 89 -3.23 -9.48 -6.58
C GLU A 89 -1.69 -9.50 -6.69
N THR A 90 -1.12 -9.35 -7.89
CA THR A 90 0.34 -9.41 -8.05
C THR A 90 0.98 -8.11 -7.56
N PRO A 91 1.84 -8.13 -6.54
CA PRO A 91 2.49 -6.94 -6.04
C PRO A 91 3.66 -6.53 -6.94
N HIS A 92 3.78 -5.23 -7.15
CA HIS A 92 4.95 -4.55 -7.70
C HIS A 92 5.43 -3.57 -6.64
N ILE A 93 6.46 -3.98 -5.89
CA ILE A 93 7.07 -3.15 -4.85
C ILE A 93 7.89 -2.05 -5.53
N ILE A 94 7.61 -0.80 -5.18
CA ILE A 94 8.32 0.37 -5.71
C ILE A 94 9.44 0.75 -4.75
N ALA A 95 9.12 0.89 -3.46
CA ALA A 95 10.09 1.28 -2.44
C ALA A 95 9.61 0.90 -1.03
N HIS A 96 10.58 0.71 -0.15
CA HIS A 96 10.44 0.75 1.31
C HIS A 96 11.54 1.69 1.80
N LYS A 97 11.15 2.75 2.50
CA LYS A 97 12.05 3.81 2.99
C LYS A 97 11.60 4.30 4.35
N ASN A 98 12.51 4.91 5.08
CA ASN A 98 12.24 5.60 6.33
C ASN A 98 12.64 7.07 6.21
N SER A 99 12.06 7.95 7.02
CA SER A 99 12.40 9.38 7.05
C SER A 99 13.90 9.63 7.24
N VAL A 100 14.62 8.76 7.96
CA VAL A 100 16.09 8.86 8.10
C VAL A 100 16.85 8.53 6.82
N ASP A 101 16.27 7.81 5.87
CA ASP A 101 16.94 7.55 4.59
C ASP A 101 17.12 8.83 3.76
N PHE A 102 16.36 9.88 4.08
CA PHE A 102 16.41 11.17 3.41
C PHE A 102 17.16 12.23 4.23
N LEU A 103 17.54 11.91 5.48
CA LEU A 103 18.17 12.82 6.43
C LEU A 103 19.49 12.21 6.91
N ASN A 104 20.60 12.92 6.80
CA ASN A 104 21.89 12.47 7.34
C ASN A 104 21.98 12.67 8.88
N LEU A 105 20.94 12.28 9.62
CA LEU A 105 20.81 12.48 11.06
C LEU A 105 20.32 11.19 11.72
N GLU A 106 20.89 10.87 12.89
CA GLU A 106 20.30 9.88 13.78
C GLU A 106 19.10 10.52 14.48
N LEU A 107 17.91 9.98 14.22
CA LEU A 107 16.67 10.42 14.85
C LEU A 107 16.21 9.40 15.89
N GLU A 108 15.73 9.89 17.03
CA GLU A 108 15.11 9.06 18.07
C GLU A 108 13.76 8.48 17.60
N GLU A 109 13.07 9.22 16.71
CA GLU A 109 11.75 8.89 16.18
C GLU A 109 11.72 9.06 14.67
N THR A 110 11.09 8.12 13.99
CA THR A 110 11.03 8.07 12.53
C THR A 110 9.65 7.73 12.00
N THR A 111 9.45 7.93 10.69
CA THR A 111 8.26 7.48 9.96
C THR A 111 8.69 6.66 8.76
N SER A 112 8.08 5.49 8.60
CA SER A 112 8.32 4.58 7.48
C SER A 112 7.30 4.76 6.34
N TYR A 113 7.75 4.46 5.14
CA TYR A 113 6.99 4.55 3.90
C TYR A 113 7.13 3.25 3.09
N PHE A 114 6.00 2.65 2.72
CA PHE A 114 5.98 1.50 1.83
C PHE A 114 5.09 1.76 0.61
N SER A 115 5.69 1.66 -0.57
CA SER A 115 5.03 1.92 -1.85
C SER A 115 4.91 0.64 -2.67
N VAL A 116 3.68 0.23 -2.97
CA VAL A 116 3.39 -1.00 -3.71
C VAL A 116 2.17 -0.81 -4.62
N VAL A 117 2.20 -1.44 -5.79
CA VAL A 117 1.06 -1.50 -6.72
C VAL A 117 0.62 -2.94 -6.90
N PHE A 118 -0.69 -3.19 -6.83
CA PHE A 118 -1.28 -4.50 -7.07
C PHE A 118 -1.91 -4.55 -8.47
N GLY A 119 -1.46 -5.51 -9.29
CA GLY A 119 -1.83 -5.63 -10.69
C GLY A 119 -2.07 -7.07 -11.14
N LYS A 120 -2.35 -7.23 -12.43
CA LYS A 120 -2.38 -8.56 -13.04
C LYS A 120 -0.96 -9.11 -13.13
N LYS A 121 -0.81 -10.42 -12.94
CA LYS A 121 0.43 -11.12 -13.25
C LYS A 121 0.72 -10.91 -14.74
N LYS A 122 1.89 -10.36 -15.08
CA LYS A 122 2.36 -10.41 -16.48
C LYS A 122 2.45 -11.89 -16.85
N SER A 123 1.71 -12.32 -17.86
CA SER A 123 1.97 -13.61 -18.51
C SER A 123 3.39 -13.55 -19.04
N LYS A 124 4.27 -14.45 -18.57
CA LYS A 124 5.52 -14.70 -19.29
C LYS A 124 5.11 -15.27 -20.64
N GLU A 125 5.09 -14.46 -21.68
CA GLU A 125 5.21 -14.99 -23.03
C GLU A 125 6.54 -15.75 -23.08
N ASN A 126 6.50 -16.97 -23.59
CA ASN A 126 7.69 -17.79 -23.77
C ASN A 126 8.59 -17.14 -24.83
N ILE A 127 9.44 -16.20 -24.41
CA ILE A 127 10.52 -15.68 -25.24
C ILE A 127 11.79 -16.43 -24.83
N SER A 128 12.07 -17.49 -25.57
CA SER A 128 13.43 -18.02 -25.71
C SER A 128 14.32 -16.88 -26.21
N GLY A 129 15.10 -16.29 -25.32
CA GLY A 129 16.03 -15.22 -25.65
C GLY A 129 15.95 -14.08 -24.65
N SER A 130 17.03 -13.91 -23.89
CA SER A 130 17.34 -12.75 -23.03
C SER A 130 16.74 -11.43 -23.52
N THR A 131 15.83 -10.84 -22.75
CA THR A 131 16.03 -9.61 -21.96
C THR A 131 14.69 -9.16 -21.39
N ALA A 132 14.76 -8.59 -20.18
CA ALA A 132 13.62 -8.22 -19.35
C ALA A 132 12.57 -7.37 -20.08
N GLU A 133 11.33 -7.88 -20.18
CA GLU A 133 10.22 -7.08 -20.71
C GLU A 133 9.75 -6.03 -19.70
N VAL A 134 10.29 -4.85 -19.97
CA VAL A 134 10.02 -3.52 -19.41
C VAL A 134 8.51 -3.26 -19.28
N PHE A 135 8.15 -2.46 -18.27
CA PHE A 135 6.83 -1.85 -18.15
C PHE A 135 6.43 -1.17 -19.46
N ASN A 136 5.24 -1.46 -19.98
CA ASN A 136 4.76 -0.92 -21.26
C ASN A 136 4.82 0.62 -21.28
N GLU A 137 5.50 1.19 -22.29
CA GLU A 137 5.86 2.61 -22.47
C GLU A 137 4.67 3.52 -22.81
N ARG A 138 3.66 3.57 -21.94
CA ARG A 138 2.99 4.85 -21.72
C ARG A 138 3.51 5.36 -20.40
N VAL A 139 4.47 6.30 -20.46
CA VAL A 139 5.04 6.95 -19.28
C VAL A 139 3.89 7.56 -18.49
N LYS A 140 3.44 6.86 -17.45
CA LYS A 140 2.54 7.36 -16.44
C LYS A 140 3.41 7.65 -15.23
N THR A 141 3.74 8.92 -15.04
CA THR A 141 4.40 9.36 -13.81
C THR A 141 3.38 9.25 -12.68
N VAL A 142 3.61 8.31 -11.76
CA VAL A 142 2.83 8.19 -10.53
C VAL A 142 3.70 8.74 -9.42
N LEU A 143 3.32 9.89 -8.86
CA LEU A 143 3.93 10.43 -7.66
C LEU A 143 3.20 9.84 -6.45
N LEU A 144 3.92 9.06 -5.65
CA LEU A 144 3.43 8.58 -4.36
C LEU A 144 3.91 9.54 -3.29
N VAL A 145 2.95 10.10 -2.57
CA VAL A 145 3.18 10.97 -1.42
C VAL A 145 2.47 10.28 -0.25
N GLY A 146 3.13 10.18 0.90
CA GLY A 146 2.49 9.74 2.15
C GLY A 146 1.45 10.74 2.61
N ASP A 147 1.02 10.67 3.88
CA ASP A 147 0.11 11.68 4.40
C ASP A 147 0.73 13.09 4.29
N ILE A 148 0.10 13.98 3.52
CA ILE A 148 0.52 15.36 3.40
C ILE A 148 -0.20 16.13 4.51
N MET A 149 0.42 16.18 5.69
CA MET A 149 -0.01 17.09 6.75
C MET A 149 0.24 18.54 6.32
N LEU A 150 -0.75 19.15 5.67
CA LEU A 150 -0.70 20.55 5.22
C LEU A 150 -0.86 21.57 6.36
N ASP A 151 -1.11 21.10 7.58
CA ASP A 151 -1.39 21.94 8.75
C ASP A 151 -0.40 21.67 9.89
N ARG A 152 0.78 22.26 9.75
CA ARG A 152 1.70 22.54 10.87
C ARG A 152 2.17 23.99 10.75
N GLY A 153 1.22 24.91 10.87
CA GLY A 153 1.42 26.37 10.89
C GLY A 153 1.13 26.96 12.26
#